data_AF-D1BU83-F1
#
_entry.id   AF-D1BU83-F1
#
_cell.length_a   1.000
_cell.length_b   1.000
_cell.length_c   1.000
_cell.angle_alpha   90.00
_cell.angle_beta   90.00
_cell.angle_gamma   90.00
#
_symmetry.space_group_name_H-M   'P 1'
#
loop_
_entity.id
_entity.type
_entity.pdbx_description
1 polymer ?
#
loop_
_entity_poly.entity_id
_entity_poly.type
_entity_poly.pdbx_seq_one_letter_code
_entity_poly.pdbx_strand_id
1 'polypeptide(L)'
;MIAAFGLALIASGVFPMDAMRGYPPGTSDETPTEFSMRHRLHDWAGVAVFGLLPLAALIAAFTLPDVAWKAYSALTAAAALAGFGIFGQAWEQDHPHTGLVQRVTILVGWTWLGLLFAHAAS
;
A
#
# COMPACT_ATOMS: atom_id res chain seq x y z
N MET A 1 -5.18 -9.14 10.51
CA MET A 1 -4.59 -8.42 9.36
C MET A 1 -4.02 -7.06 9.75
N ILE A 2 -4.76 -6.23 10.51
CA ILE A 2 -4.33 -4.87 10.84
C ILE A 2 -2.98 -4.80 11.60
N ALA A 3 -2.74 -5.67 12.59
CA ALA A 3 -1.45 -5.71 13.28
C ALA A 3 -0.27 -6.08 12.34
N ALA A 4 -0.46 -7.06 11.47
CA ALA A 4 0.55 -7.44 10.48
C ALA A 4 0.80 -6.32 9.45
N PHE A 5 -0.25 -5.60 9.03
CA PHE A 5 -0.13 -4.40 8.21
C PHE A 5 0.69 -3.31 8.91
N GLY A 6 0.44 -3.05 10.20
CA GLY A 6 1.22 -2.11 10.99
C GLY A 6 2.70 -2.49 11.09
N LEU A 7 3.01 -3.77 11.30
CA LEU A 7 4.39 -4.28 11.30
C LEU A 7 5.06 -4.12 9.93
N ALA A 8 4.34 -4.39 8.84
CA ALA A 8 4.84 -4.19 7.49
C ALA A 8 5.12 -2.71 7.17
N LEU A 9 4.25 -1.80 7.62
CA LEU A 9 4.48 -0.34 7.52
C LEU A 9 5.75 0.09 8.26
N ILE A 10 5.94 -0.39 9.49
CA ILE A 10 7.16 -0.10 10.26
C ILE A 10 8.39 -0.62 9.52
N ALA A 11 8.35 -1.86 9.02
CA ALA A 11 9.45 -2.44 8.26
C ALA A 11 9.78 -1.62 6.99
N SER A 12 8.77 -1.20 6.23
CA SER A 12 8.94 -0.35 5.05
C SER A 12 9.58 1.00 5.39
N GLY A 13 9.27 1.59 6.55
CA GLY A 13 9.94 2.82 7.01
C GLY A 13 11.38 2.60 7.50
N VAL A 14 11.65 1.48 8.17
CA VAL A 14 12.99 1.15 8.71
C VAL A 14 13.99 0.76 7.63
N PHE A 15 13.54 0.11 6.56
CA PHE A 15 14.35 -0.27 5.41
C PHE A 15 14.06 0.67 4.24
N PRO A 16 14.90 1.68 3.97
CA PRO A 16 14.72 2.59 2.85
C PRO A 16 15.09 1.90 1.52
N MET A 17 14.45 2.36 0.45
CA MET A 17 14.87 2.06 -0.92
C MET A 17 16.25 2.65 -1.22
N ASP A 18 16.96 2.03 -2.15
CA ASP A 18 18.14 2.63 -2.75
C ASP A 18 17.75 3.86 -3.58
N ALA A 19 18.70 4.77 -3.77
CA ALA A 19 18.51 5.91 -4.65
C ALA A 19 18.29 5.45 -6.10
N MET A 20 17.23 5.94 -6.73
CA MET A 20 16.90 5.63 -8.11
C MET A 20 15.95 6.68 -8.68
N ARG A 21 15.93 6.82 -10.01
CA ARG A 21 14.91 7.64 -10.70
C ARG A 21 14.85 9.08 -10.19
N GLY A 22 16.03 9.66 -9.94
CA GLY A 22 16.20 11.05 -9.51
C GLY A 22 15.84 11.31 -8.05
N TYR A 23 15.58 10.26 -7.25
CA TYR A 23 15.29 10.37 -5.82
C TYR A 23 16.34 9.68 -4.94
N PRO A 24 16.85 10.35 -3.88
CA PRO A 24 16.63 11.76 -3.55
C PRO A 24 17.26 12.74 -4.57
N PRO A 25 16.90 14.04 -4.54
CA PRO A 25 17.45 15.01 -5.49
C PRO A 25 18.98 14.98 -5.56
N GLY A 26 19.52 14.90 -6.79
CA GLY A 26 20.95 14.80 -7.04
C GLY A 26 21.48 13.38 -7.26
N THR A 27 20.61 12.36 -7.26
CA THR A 27 20.97 10.98 -7.63
C THR A 27 20.67 10.68 -9.09
N SER A 28 21.18 9.55 -9.59
CA SER A 28 20.92 9.09 -10.96
C SER A 28 19.42 8.96 -11.26
N ASP A 29 19.03 9.29 -12.49
CA ASP A 29 17.69 9.06 -13.04
C ASP A 29 17.46 7.58 -13.43
N GLU A 30 18.50 6.76 -13.40
CA GLU A 30 18.42 5.35 -13.76
C GLU A 30 18.00 4.45 -12.58
N THR A 31 17.55 3.25 -12.90
CA THR A 31 17.33 2.18 -11.91
C THR A 31 18.65 1.42 -11.69
N PRO A 32 19.11 1.23 -10.44
CA PRO A 32 20.29 0.42 -10.15
C PRO A 32 20.20 -1.00 -10.73
N THR A 33 21.32 -1.53 -11.20
CA THR A 33 21.39 -2.92 -11.69
C THR A 33 21.34 -3.95 -10.57
N GLU A 34 21.68 -3.55 -9.35
CA GLU A 34 21.61 -4.38 -8.14
C GLU A 34 20.98 -3.59 -7.01
N PHE A 35 20.10 -4.26 -6.25
CA PHE A 35 19.46 -3.69 -5.07
C PHE A 35 20.12 -4.16 -3.79
N SER A 36 20.31 -3.22 -2.86
CA SER A 36 20.76 -3.52 -1.51
C SER A 36 19.77 -4.42 -0.79
N MET A 37 20.24 -5.09 0.28
CA MET A 37 19.36 -5.87 1.14
C MET A 37 18.23 -5.01 1.74
N ARG A 38 18.51 -3.74 2.06
CA ARG A 38 17.52 -2.82 2.63
C ARG A 38 16.44 -2.48 1.61
N HIS A 39 16.82 -2.20 0.36
CA HIS A 39 15.85 -2.02 -0.73
C HIS A 39 14.96 -3.25 -0.90
N ARG A 40 15.54 -4.45 -1.01
CA ARG A 40 14.75 -5.68 -1.15
C ARG A 40 13.78 -5.90 0.01
N LEU A 41 14.22 -5.61 1.24
CA LEU A 41 13.34 -5.68 2.42
C LEU A 41 12.23 -4.62 2.37
N HIS A 42 12.51 -3.43 1.86
CA HIS A 42 11.51 -2.40 1.58
C HIS A 42 10.45 -2.92 0.62
N ASP A 43 10.85 -3.54 -0.49
CA ASP A 43 9.92 -4.04 -1.51
C ASP A 43 9.00 -5.13 -0.94
N TRP A 44 9.56 -6.09 -0.21
CA TRP A 44 8.77 -7.13 0.46
C TRP A 44 7.80 -6.55 1.48
N ALA A 45 8.25 -5.56 2.26
CA ALA A 45 7.39 -4.84 3.19
C ALA A 45 6.30 -4.05 2.44
N GLY A 46 6.63 -3.43 1.30
CA GLY A 46 5.70 -2.74 0.42
C GLY A 46 4.60 -3.67 -0.10
N VAL A 47 4.98 -4.83 -0.65
CA VAL A 47 4.03 -5.88 -1.08
C VAL A 47 3.10 -6.28 0.06
N ALA A 48 3.64 -6.46 1.28
CA ALA A 48 2.83 -6.76 2.45
C ALA A 48 1.89 -5.59 2.84
N VAL A 49 2.35 -4.34 2.80
CA VAL A 49 1.53 -3.15 3.09
C VAL A 49 0.35 -3.06 2.10
N PHE A 50 0.64 -3.16 0.80
CA PHE A 50 -0.36 -3.03 -0.25
C PHE A 50 -1.25 -4.28 -0.40
N GLY A 51 -0.84 -5.44 0.09
CA GLY A 51 -1.65 -6.66 0.09
C GLY A 51 -2.50 -6.86 1.36
N LEU A 52 -1.95 -6.59 2.55
CA LEU A 52 -2.61 -6.92 3.82
C LEU A 52 -3.81 -6.00 4.11
N LEU A 53 -3.75 -4.72 3.73
CA LEU A 53 -4.83 -3.78 3.98
C LEU A 53 -6.09 -4.09 3.13
N PRO A 54 -6.00 -4.27 1.79
CA PRO A 54 -7.17 -4.71 1.03
C PRO A 54 -7.67 -6.09 1.46
N LEU A 55 -6.80 -7.01 1.88
CA LEU A 55 -7.23 -8.30 2.42
C LEU A 55 -8.02 -8.13 3.73
N ALA A 56 -7.61 -7.19 4.59
CA ALA A 56 -8.37 -6.85 5.79
C ALA A 56 -9.76 -6.30 5.44
N ALA A 57 -9.84 -5.39 4.47
CA ALA A 57 -11.11 -4.85 3.98
C ALA A 57 -12.00 -5.93 3.33
N LEU A 58 -11.39 -6.86 2.59
CA LEU A 58 -12.11 -7.97 2.00
C LEU A 58 -12.70 -8.89 3.06
N ILE A 59 -11.94 -9.23 4.10
CA ILE A 59 -12.46 -10.03 5.23
C ILE A 59 -13.59 -9.28 5.93
N ALA A 60 -13.45 -7.98 6.16
CA ALA A 60 -14.50 -7.15 6.76
C ALA A 60 -15.79 -7.14 5.93
N ALA A 61 -15.69 -7.21 4.60
CA ALA A 61 -16.85 -7.31 3.70
C ALA A 61 -17.73 -8.54 3.94
N PHE A 62 -17.19 -9.60 4.53
CA PHE A 62 -17.93 -10.83 4.84
C PHE A 62 -18.24 -11.00 6.34
N THR A 63 -17.50 -10.31 7.22
CA THR A 63 -17.54 -10.58 8.67
C THR A 63 -18.25 -9.50 9.48
N LEU A 64 -18.30 -8.25 9.00
CA LEU A 64 -19.02 -7.19 9.72
C LEU A 64 -20.53 -7.43 9.65
N PRO A 65 -21.31 -7.11 10.70
CA PRO A 65 -22.75 -7.36 10.71
C PRO A 65 -23.53 -6.37 9.83
N ASP A 66 -23.07 -5.12 9.75
CA ASP A 66 -23.75 -4.04 9.04
C ASP A 66 -23.54 -4.10 7.52
N VAL A 67 -24.64 -4.03 6.76
CA VAL A 67 -24.62 -4.16 5.29
C VAL A 67 -23.89 -3.00 4.62
N ALA A 68 -24.00 -1.77 5.15
CA ALA A 68 -23.31 -0.62 4.60
C ALA A 68 -21.79 -0.78 4.75
N TRP A 69 -21.33 -1.24 5.91
CA TRP A 69 -19.93 -1.57 6.17
C TRP A 69 -19.42 -2.74 5.32
N LYS A 70 -20.24 -3.76 5.07
CA LYS A 70 -19.88 -4.83 4.14
C LYS A 70 -19.61 -4.28 2.74
N ALA A 71 -20.54 -3.49 2.21
CA ALA A 71 -20.43 -2.90 0.89
C ALA A 71 -19.25 -1.93 0.78
N TYR A 72 -19.08 -1.05 1.76
CA TYR A 72 -17.96 -0.10 1.80
C TYR A 72 -16.60 -0.81 1.87
N SER A 73 -16.50 -1.88 2.66
CA SER A 73 -15.27 -2.68 2.77
C SER A 73 -14.98 -3.46 1.48
N ALA A 74 -16.01 -3.99 0.81
CA ALA A 74 -15.87 -4.65 -0.49
C ALA A 74 -15.36 -3.67 -1.57
N LEU A 75 -15.97 -2.48 -1.65
CA LEU A 75 -15.55 -1.43 -2.58
C LEU A 75 -14.11 -0.97 -2.30
N THR A 76 -13.76 -0.80 -1.03
CA THR A 76 -12.39 -0.45 -0.62
C THR A 76 -11.41 -1.55 -1.03
N ALA A 77 -11.72 -2.82 -0.76
CA ALA A 77 -10.86 -3.94 -1.12
C ALA A 77 -10.63 -3.99 -2.64
N ALA A 78 -11.69 -3.87 -3.44
CA ALA A 78 -11.60 -3.85 -4.90
C ALA A 78 -10.77 -2.67 -5.40
N ALA A 79 -11.05 -1.45 -4.93
CA ALA A 79 -10.33 -0.25 -5.32
C ALA A 79 -8.84 -0.31 -4.92
N ALA A 80 -8.52 -0.79 -3.73
CA ALA A 80 -7.16 -0.90 -3.24
C ALA A 80 -6.36 -2.01 -3.95
N LEU A 81 -6.98 -3.16 -4.27
CA LEU A 81 -6.34 -4.21 -5.08
C LEU A 81 -6.09 -3.73 -6.52
N ALA A 82 -7.06 -3.06 -7.14
CA ALA A 82 -6.87 -2.46 -8.46
C ALA A 82 -5.75 -1.41 -8.42
N GLY A 83 -5.77 -0.52 -7.42
CA GLY A 83 -4.74 0.48 -7.20
C GLY A 83 -3.35 -0.14 -7.01
N PHE A 84 -3.24 -1.23 -6.26
CA PHE A 84 -1.97 -1.96 -6.09
C PHE A 84 -1.45 -2.53 -7.41
N GLY A 85 -2.32 -3.15 -8.22
CA GLY A 85 -1.95 -3.65 -9.55
C GLY A 85 -1.49 -2.54 -10.49
N ILE A 86 -2.25 -1.43 -10.55
CA ILE A 86 -1.91 -0.26 -11.38
C ILE A 86 -0.61 0.38 -10.91
N PHE A 87 -0.40 0.51 -9.60
CA PHE A 87 0.84 1.04 -9.02
C PHE A 87 2.04 0.17 -9.40
N GLY A 88 1.93 -1.15 -9.26
CA GLY A 88 3.00 -2.07 -9.65
C GLY A 88 3.35 -1.96 -11.13
N GLN A 89 2.34 -1.91 -12.01
CA GLN A 89 2.54 -1.71 -13.44
C GLN A 89 3.21 -0.36 -13.76
N ALA A 90 2.74 0.74 -13.14
CA ALA A 90 3.31 2.07 -13.31
C ALA A 90 4.76 2.12 -12.82
N TRP A 91 5.06 1.44 -11.71
CA TRP A 91 6.41 1.33 -11.15
C TRP A 91 7.36 0.61 -12.11
N GLU A 92 6.99 -0.55 -12.63
CA GLU A 92 7.81 -1.31 -13.59
C GLU A 92 8.06 -0.53 -14.89
N GLN A 93 7.08 0.27 -15.32
CA GLN A 93 7.16 1.08 -16.55
C GLN A 93 7.85 2.44 -16.35
N ASP A 94 8.33 2.72 -15.14
CA ASP A 94 8.86 4.03 -14.74
C ASP A 94 7.96 5.22 -15.13
N HIS A 95 6.65 5.05 -14.90
CA HIS A 95 5.65 6.00 -15.36
C HIS A 95 5.68 7.29 -14.49
N PRO A 96 5.56 8.50 -15.08
CA PRO A 96 5.67 9.78 -14.35
C PRO A 96 4.58 9.98 -13.27
N HIS A 97 3.47 9.24 -13.36
CA HIS A 97 2.38 9.29 -12.38
C HIS A 97 2.41 8.17 -11.33
N THR A 98 3.49 7.39 -11.25
CA THR A 98 3.62 6.29 -10.28
C THR A 98 3.37 6.74 -8.84
N GLY A 99 4.01 7.84 -8.42
CA GLY A 99 3.81 8.39 -7.07
C GLY A 99 2.38 8.90 -6.82
N LEU A 100 1.68 9.37 -7.84
CA LEU A 100 0.27 9.78 -7.71
C LEU A 100 -0.63 8.56 -7.49
N VAL A 101 -0.47 7.52 -8.30
CA VAL A 101 -1.23 6.26 -8.17
C VAL A 101 -1.00 5.63 -6.79
N GLN A 102 0.25 5.61 -6.33
CA GLN A 102 0.62 5.14 -5.00
C GLN A 102 -0.15 5.90 -3.90
N ARG A 103 -0.12 7.24 -3.93
CA ARG A 103 -0.79 8.09 -2.94
C ARG A 103 -2.30 7.90 -2.94
N VAL A 104 -2.93 7.83 -4.11
CA VAL A 104 -4.38 7.58 -4.22
C VAL A 104 -4.74 6.23 -3.62
N THR A 105 -3.95 5.19 -3.91
CA THR A 105 -4.16 3.84 -3.36
C THR A 105 -4.02 3.82 -1.84
N ILE A 106 -3.03 4.53 -1.29
CA ILE A 106 -2.85 4.71 0.15
C ILE A 106 -4.06 5.40 0.76
N LEU A 107 -4.53 6.50 0.16
CA LEU A 107 -5.68 7.27 0.68
C LEU A 107 -6.95 6.42 0.74
N VAL A 108 -7.22 5.59 -0.27
CA VAL A 108 -8.36 4.66 -0.28
C VAL A 108 -8.31 3.74 0.94
N GLY A 109 -7.20 3.03 1.14
CA GLY A 109 -7.06 2.08 2.23
C GLY A 109 -7.05 2.74 3.61
N TRP A 110 -6.34 3.87 3.76
CA TRP A 110 -6.18 4.55 5.05
C TRP A 110 -7.46 5.25 5.48
N THR A 111 -8.24 5.79 4.54
CA THR A 111 -9.57 6.35 4.84
C THR A 111 -10.47 5.27 5.43
N TRP A 112 -10.51 4.09 4.79
CA TRP A 112 -11.28 2.96 5.31
C TRP A 112 -10.79 2.51 6.69
N LEU A 113 -9.47 2.42 6.90
CA LEU A 113 -8.90 2.00 8.18
C LEU A 113 -9.25 2.99 9.30
N GLY A 114 -9.13 4.30 9.03
CA GLY A 114 -9.48 5.34 9.98
C GLY A 114 -10.96 5.32 10.36
N LEU A 115 -11.85 5.19 9.36
CA LEU A 115 -13.28 5.09 9.61
C LEU A 115 -13.65 3.80 10.36
N LEU A 116 -13.01 2.68 10.04
CA LEU A 116 -13.24 1.42 10.73
C LEU A 116 -12.90 1.54 12.22
N PHE A 117 -11.77 2.17 12.55
CA PHE A 117 -11.40 2.41 13.94
C PHE A 117 -12.33 3.41 14.63
N ALA A 118 -12.75 4.46 13.95
CA ALA A 118 -13.74 5.40 14.49
C ALA A 118 -15.06 4.70 14.82
N HIS A 119 -15.52 3.80 13.95
CA HIS A 119 -16.73 3.00 14.16
C HIS A 119 -16.56 1.94 15.27
N ALA A 120 -15.39 1.32 15.39
CA ALA A 120 -15.13 0.36 16.46
C ALA A 120 -15.04 1.01 17.86
N ALA A 121 -14.80 2.32 17.92
CA ALA A 121 -14.70 3.10 19.15
C ALA A 121 -16.01 3.79 19.57
N SER A 122 -17.05 3.77 18.72
CA SER A 122 -18.38 4.33 18.97
C SER A 122 -19.33 3.31 19.60
#